data_AF-A0A3G9HBR8-F1
#
_entry.id   AF-A0A3G9HBR8-F1
#
_cell.length_a   1.000
_cell.length_b   1.000
_cell.length_c   1.000
_cell.angle_alpha   90.00
_cell.angle_beta   90.00
_cell.angle_gamma   90.00
#
_symmetry.space_group_name_H-M   'P 1'
#
loop_
_entity.id
_entity.type
_entity.pdbx_description
1 polymer ?
#
loop_
_entity_poly.entity_id
_entity_poly.type
_entity_poly.pdbx_seq_one_letter_code
_entity_poly.pdbx_strand_id
1 'polypeptide(L)'
;MLKKLLVFTMLFAIAYAQMDLTERGKQIFMKYNCNICHKPKDDAAGVGPSLETISIHYLGNERKLVDFLKGESNPIIEPQRFGIMKPQLYKTKHMFEEDYRALAYYLTSINKNQ
;
A
#
# COMPACT_ATOMS: atom_id res chain seq x y z
N MET A 1 -32.71 10.34 18.40
CA MET A 1 -31.42 9.99 19.05
C MET A 1 -30.82 8.69 18.51
N LEU A 2 -31.64 7.67 18.20
CA LEU A 2 -31.20 6.39 17.62
C LEU A 2 -30.40 6.52 16.31
N LYS A 3 -30.81 7.39 15.37
CA LYS A 3 -30.06 7.66 14.13
C LYS A 3 -28.66 8.26 14.36
N LYS A 4 -28.50 9.10 15.39
CA LYS A 4 -27.19 9.69 15.75
C LYS A 4 -26.27 8.65 16.41
N LEU A 5 -26.84 7.76 17.23
CA LEU A 5 -26.11 6.64 17.83
C LEU A 5 -25.62 5.63 16.78
N LEU A 6 -26.46 5.32 15.80
CA LEU A 6 -26.15 4.35 14.73
C LEU A 6 -25.06 4.86 13.76
N VAL A 7 -25.03 6.18 13.50
CA VAL A 7 -23.95 6.81 12.73
C VAL A 7 -22.62 6.79 13.51
N PHE A 8 -22.66 7.05 14.82
CA PHE A 8 -21.46 7.07 15.66
C PHE A 8 -20.81 5.68 15.77
N THR A 9 -21.61 4.62 15.95
CA THR A 9 -21.08 3.23 15.98
C THR A 9 -20.50 2.80 14.63
N MET A 10 -21.10 3.23 13.52
CA MET A 10 -20.61 2.91 12.17
C MET A 10 -19.29 3.62 11.85
N LEU A 11 -19.14 4.90 12.21
CA LEU A 11 -17.89 5.63 12.04
C LEU A 11 -16.75 5.03 12.85
N PHE A 12 -17.06 4.58 14.08
CA PHE A 12 -16.10 3.87 14.92
C PHE A 12 -15.66 2.59 14.22
N ALA A 13 -16.58 1.72 13.81
CA ALA A 13 -16.25 0.45 13.13
C ALA A 13 -15.38 0.64 11.86
N ILE A 14 -15.65 1.68 11.06
CA ILE A 14 -14.85 2.01 9.87
C ILE A 14 -13.42 2.41 10.27
N ALA A 15 -13.26 3.25 11.30
CA ALA A 15 -11.94 3.66 11.79
C ALA A 15 -11.12 2.47 12.31
N TYR A 16 -11.74 1.52 13.02
CA TYR A 16 -11.07 0.29 13.47
C TYR A 16 -10.61 -0.59 12.30
N ALA A 17 -11.49 -0.84 11.33
CA ALA A 17 -11.15 -1.63 10.16
C ALA A 17 -10.00 -0.99 9.35
N GLN A 18 -9.94 0.33 9.29
CA GLN A 18 -8.91 1.05 8.56
C GLN A 18 -7.55 1.06 9.30
N MET A 19 -7.57 1.15 10.62
CA MET A 19 -6.38 1.00 11.46
C MET A 19 -5.80 -0.42 11.33
N ASP A 20 -6.66 -1.45 11.32
CA ASP A 20 -6.27 -2.85 11.12
C ASP A 20 -5.57 -3.08 9.77
N LEU A 21 -6.13 -2.54 8.68
CA LEU A 21 -5.52 -2.63 7.35
C LEU A 21 -4.16 -1.94 7.27
N THR A 22 -4.01 -0.77 7.89
CA THR A 22 -2.74 -0.02 7.88
C THR A 22 -1.63 -0.79 8.59
N GLU A 23 -1.93 -1.31 9.79
CA GLU A 23 -0.94 -2.05 10.58
C GLU A 23 -0.58 -3.38 9.90
N ARG A 24 -1.57 -4.11 9.38
CA ARG A 24 -1.30 -5.32 8.59
C ARG A 24 -0.46 -5.03 7.35
N GLY A 25 -0.79 -3.98 6.60
CA GLY A 25 -0.02 -3.56 5.43
C GLY A 25 1.42 -3.20 5.77
N LYS A 26 1.63 -2.48 6.87
CA LYS A 26 2.96 -2.16 7.40
C LYS A 26 3.75 -3.41 7.79
N GLN A 27 3.11 -4.39 8.43
CA GLN A 27 3.76 -5.66 8.77
C GLN A 27 4.20 -6.43 7.53
N ILE A 28 3.36 -6.48 6.48
CA ILE A 28 3.71 -7.09 5.20
C ILE A 28 4.90 -6.35 4.56
N PHE A 29 4.85 -5.02 4.53
CA PHE A 29 5.91 -4.18 3.97
C PHE A 29 7.27 -4.44 4.64
N MET A 30 7.29 -4.59 5.96
CA MET A 30 8.48 -4.93 6.73
C MET A 30 8.90 -6.40 6.53
N LYS A 31 7.95 -7.34 6.55
CA LYS A 31 8.20 -8.78 6.38
C LYS A 31 8.91 -9.12 5.07
N TYR A 32 8.54 -8.43 3.98
CA TYR A 32 9.16 -8.63 2.67
C TYR A 32 10.34 -7.69 2.39
N ASN A 33 10.81 -6.95 3.41
CA ASN A 33 11.93 -6.01 3.34
C ASN A 33 11.78 -4.93 2.25
N CYS A 34 10.54 -4.51 1.97
CA CYS A 34 10.25 -3.48 0.97
C CYS A 34 10.89 -2.13 1.34
N ASN A 35 11.03 -1.87 2.66
CA ASN A 35 11.65 -0.69 3.25
C ASN A 35 13.14 -0.50 2.91
N ILE A 36 13.82 -1.55 2.44
CA ILE A 36 15.22 -1.45 2.02
C ILE A 36 15.32 -0.51 0.81
N CYS A 37 14.44 -0.69 -0.18
CA CYS A 37 14.47 0.05 -1.44
C CYS A 37 13.48 1.21 -1.49
N HIS A 38 12.31 1.09 -0.84
CA HIS A 38 11.24 2.08 -0.87
C HIS A 38 11.24 2.87 0.44
N LYS A 39 11.72 4.12 0.38
CA LYS A 39 11.79 5.01 1.56
C LYS A 39 10.51 5.85 1.67
N PRO A 40 10.19 6.41 2.86
CA PRO A 40 8.97 7.19 3.04
C PRO A 40 8.85 8.39 2.07
N LYS A 41 9.93 9.16 1.90
CA LYS A 41 9.97 10.41 1.13
C LYS A 41 10.99 10.35 0.00
N ASP A 42 10.81 11.19 -1.02
CA ASP A 42 11.67 11.26 -2.21
C ASP A 42 13.08 11.79 -1.92
N ASP A 43 13.26 12.58 -0.86
CA ASP A 43 14.57 13.09 -0.42
C ASP A 43 15.46 12.01 0.23
N ALA A 44 14.88 10.86 0.59
CA ALA A 44 15.60 9.74 1.13
C ALA A 44 16.19 8.90 -0.01
N ALA A 45 17.52 8.78 -0.05
CA ALA A 45 18.23 7.93 -1.01
C ALA A 45 17.67 6.49 -1.00
N GLY A 46 16.90 6.15 -2.03
CA GLY A 46 16.24 4.86 -2.21
C GLY A 46 16.56 4.26 -3.58
N VAL A 47 16.55 2.93 -3.66
CA VAL A 47 16.73 2.23 -4.95
C VAL A 47 15.44 2.30 -5.78
N GLY A 48 14.28 2.19 -5.13
CA GLY A 48 12.97 2.32 -5.76
C GLY A 48 12.30 3.66 -5.46
N PRO A 49 11.15 3.95 -6.09
CA PRO A 49 10.36 5.15 -5.79
C PRO A 49 9.98 5.19 -4.31
N SER A 50 9.85 6.40 -3.76
CA SER A 50 9.40 6.56 -2.38
C SER A 50 7.95 6.12 -2.20
N LEU A 51 7.54 5.94 -0.94
CA LEU A 51 6.15 5.69 -0.59
C LEU A 51 5.27 6.89 -0.95
N GLU A 52 5.77 8.11 -0.81
CA GLU A 52 5.08 9.33 -1.24
C GLU A 52 4.78 9.31 -2.75
N THR A 53 5.79 9.02 -3.57
CA THR A 53 5.64 8.85 -5.03
C THR A 53 4.64 7.73 -5.34
N ILE A 54 4.76 6.56 -4.71
CA ILE A 54 3.80 5.46 -4.91
C ILE A 54 2.38 5.91 -4.57
N SER A 55 2.21 6.57 -3.43
CA SER A 55 0.91 7.04 -2.95
C SER A 55 0.27 8.05 -3.90
N ILE A 56 1.02 9.01 -4.45
CA ILE A 56 0.50 10.00 -5.41
C ILE A 56 0.01 9.32 -6.68
N HIS A 57 0.81 8.42 -7.25
CA HIS A 57 0.51 7.79 -8.53
C HIS A 57 -0.65 6.78 -8.48
N TYR A 58 -0.95 6.21 -7.31
CA TYR A 58 -2.05 5.26 -7.11
C TYR A 58 -3.22 5.83 -6.30
N LEU A 59 -3.23 7.13 -6.01
CA LEU A 59 -4.32 7.76 -5.27
C LEU A 59 -5.66 7.56 -6.00
N GLY A 60 -6.66 7.04 -5.27
CA GLY A 60 -7.97 6.71 -5.86
C GLY A 60 -7.97 5.52 -6.82
N ASN A 61 -6.86 4.79 -6.93
CA ASN A 61 -6.71 3.63 -7.82
C ASN A 61 -5.97 2.46 -7.16
N GLU A 62 -6.39 2.12 -5.94
CA GLU A 62 -5.80 1.04 -5.13
C GLU A 62 -5.87 -0.32 -5.84
N ARG A 63 -6.90 -0.54 -6.67
CA ARG A 63 -7.03 -1.76 -7.47
C ARG A 63 -5.86 -1.95 -8.43
N LYS A 64 -5.44 -0.90 -9.16
CA LYS A 64 -4.26 -1.01 -10.04
C LYS A 64 -2.98 -1.31 -9.28
N LEU A 65 -2.84 -0.80 -8.06
CA LEU A 65 -1.69 -1.13 -7.21
C LEU A 65 -1.71 -2.61 -6.81
N VAL A 66 -2.89 -3.14 -6.46
CA VAL A 66 -3.06 -4.58 -6.19
C VAL A 66 -2.70 -5.41 -7.42
N ASP A 67 -3.20 -5.06 -8.60
CA ASP A 67 -2.89 -5.78 -9.85
C ASP A 67 -1.38 -5.75 -10.13
N PHE A 68 -0.71 -4.61 -9.89
CA PHE A 68 0.75 -4.50 -10.02
C PHE A 68 1.49 -5.39 -9.01
N LEU A 69 1.06 -5.40 -7.73
CA LEU A 69 1.67 -6.21 -6.67
C LEU A 69 1.54 -7.72 -6.94
N LYS A 70 0.48 -8.14 -7.65
CA LYS A 70 0.29 -9.52 -8.13
C LYS A 70 1.10 -9.85 -9.38
N GLY A 71 1.68 -8.86 -10.04
CA GLY A 71 2.34 -9.01 -11.34
C GLY A 71 1.35 -9.17 -12.51
N GLU A 72 0.12 -8.70 -12.35
CA GLU A 72 -0.96 -8.76 -13.35
C GLU A 72 -1.05 -7.49 -14.19
N SER A 73 -0.29 -6.44 -13.86
CA SER A 73 -0.21 -5.19 -14.61
C SER A 73 1.22 -4.68 -14.80
N ASN A 74 1.42 -3.84 -15.81
CA ASN A 74 2.69 -3.16 -16.06
C ASN A 74 2.94 -2.03 -15.05
N PRO A 75 4.19 -1.74 -14.69
CA PRO A 75 4.53 -0.58 -13.85
C PRO A 75 4.12 0.72 -14.53
N ILE A 76 3.53 1.64 -13.76
CA ILE A 76 3.26 3.02 -14.19
C ILE A 76 4.30 4.02 -13.68
N ILE A 77 5.15 3.58 -12.75
CA ILE A 77 6.24 4.36 -12.15
C ILE A 77 7.56 3.74 -12.58
N GLU A 78 8.44 4.55 -13.18
CA GLU A 78 9.76 4.13 -13.68
C GLU A 78 9.79 2.79 -14.46
N PRO A 79 9.03 2.62 -15.56
CA PRO A 79 8.99 1.36 -16.31
C PRO A 79 10.36 0.83 -16.75
N GLN A 80 11.30 1.74 -17.04
CA GLN A 80 12.67 1.44 -17.42
C GLN A 80 13.50 0.78 -16.30
N ARG A 81 13.08 0.91 -15.03
CA ARG A 81 13.74 0.32 -13.85
C ARG A 81 13.01 -0.90 -13.31
N PHE A 82 11.94 -1.34 -13.98
CA PHE A 82 11.10 -2.46 -13.53
C PHE A 82 11.86 -3.77 -13.31
N GLY A 83 12.96 -3.99 -14.06
CA GLY A 83 13.81 -5.17 -13.88
C GLY A 83 14.33 -5.35 -12.44
N ILE A 84 14.45 -4.27 -11.66
CA ILE A 84 14.86 -4.30 -10.25
C ILE A 84 13.71 -4.76 -9.35
N MET A 85 12.49 -4.30 -9.62
CA MET A 85 11.30 -4.60 -8.80
C MET A 85 10.67 -5.96 -9.14
N LYS A 86 10.69 -6.36 -10.41
CA LYS A 86 10.02 -7.57 -10.91
C LYS A 86 10.33 -8.84 -10.11
N PRO A 87 11.60 -9.13 -9.73
CA PRO A 87 11.90 -10.28 -8.87
C PRO A 87 11.22 -10.26 -7.51
N GLN A 88 10.95 -9.07 -6.95
CA GLN A 88 10.33 -8.92 -5.63
C GLN A 88 8.84 -9.29 -5.66
N LEU A 89 8.15 -9.07 -6.79
CA LEU A 89 6.75 -9.45 -6.96
C LEU A 89 6.54 -10.98 -6.87
N TYR A 90 7.54 -11.77 -7.26
CA TYR A 90 7.46 -13.23 -7.09
C TYR A 90 7.48 -13.66 -5.62
N LYS A 91 8.09 -12.86 -4.72
CA LYS A 91 8.11 -13.16 -3.28
C LYS A 91 6.73 -13.04 -2.65
N THR A 92 5.89 -12.17 -3.20
CA THR A 92 4.55 -11.88 -2.69
C THR A 92 3.45 -12.71 -3.36
N LYS A 93 3.78 -13.48 -4.41
CA LYS A 93 2.82 -14.18 -5.29
C LYS A 93 1.77 -15.06 -4.59
N HIS A 94 2.06 -15.55 -3.38
CA HIS A 94 1.18 -16.45 -2.61
C HIS A 94 0.43 -15.76 -1.46
N MET A 95 0.42 -14.43 -1.40
CA MET A 95 -0.39 -13.70 -0.42
C MET A 95 -1.88 -13.82 -0.74
N PHE A 96 -2.72 -13.73 0.29
CA PHE A 96 -4.16 -13.67 0.11
C PHE A 96 -4.59 -12.30 -0.43
N GLU A 97 -5.77 -12.23 -1.04
CA GLU A 97 -6.33 -10.99 -1.59
C GLU A 97 -6.38 -9.86 -0.56
N GLU A 98 -6.73 -10.17 0.68
CA GLU A 98 -6.76 -9.21 1.77
C GLU A 98 -5.38 -8.70 2.19
N ASP A 99 -4.32 -9.49 2.04
CA ASP A 99 -2.93 -9.05 2.29
C ASP A 99 -2.49 -8.06 1.21
N TYR A 100 -2.82 -8.32 -0.06
CA TYR A 100 -2.55 -7.36 -1.13
C TYR A 100 -3.28 -6.04 -0.92
N ARG A 101 -4.55 -6.10 -0.51
CA ARG A 101 -5.33 -4.89 -0.19
C ARG A 101 -4.74 -4.14 1.00
N ALA A 102 -4.35 -4.83 2.07
CA ALA A 102 -3.73 -4.20 3.23
C ALA A 102 -2.41 -3.52 2.87
N LEU A 103 -1.55 -4.20 2.10
CA LEU A 103 -0.29 -3.63 1.62
C LEU A 103 -0.53 -2.41 0.72
N ALA A 104 -1.44 -2.51 -0.27
CA ALA A 104 -1.78 -1.40 -1.15
C ALA A 104 -2.33 -0.21 -0.35
N TYR A 105 -3.20 -0.46 0.62
CA TYR A 105 -3.75 0.56 1.50
C TYR A 105 -2.65 1.26 2.31
N TYR A 106 -1.73 0.49 2.90
CA TYR A 106 -0.59 1.06 3.61
C TYR A 106 0.25 1.97 2.70
N LEU A 107 0.61 1.50 1.50
CA LEU A 107 1.39 2.24 0.52
C LEU A 107 0.72 3.55 0.05
N THR A 108 -0.61 3.61 0.00
CA THR A 108 -1.37 4.82 -0.38
C THR A 108 -1.83 5.68 0.80
N SER A 109 -1.56 5.23 2.04
CA SER A 109 -1.91 5.95 3.28
C SER A 109 -0.83 6.92 3.75
N ILE A 110 0.41 6.78 3.26
CA ILE A 110 1.57 7.55 3.76
C ILE A 110 1.40 9.06 3.56
N ASN A 111 0.69 9.50 2.52
CA ASN A 111 0.41 10.92 2.28
C ASN A 111 -0.79 11.48 3.08
N LYS A 112 -1.48 10.64 3.87
CA LYS A 112 -2.69 11.06 4.59
C LYS A 112 -2.42 11.48 6.04
N ASN A 113 -1.26 11.14 6.63
CA ASN A 113 -1.00 11.30 8.06
C ASN A 113 0.46 11.67 8.44
N GLN A 114 1.25 12.23 7.52
CA GLN A 114 2.57 12.83 7.80
C GLN A 114 2.72 14.14 7.01
#